data_AF-A0A929ZHY3-F1
#
_entry.id   AF-A0A929ZHY3-F1
#
_cell.length_a   1.000
_cell.length_b   1.000
_cell.length_c   1.000
_cell.angle_alpha   90.00
_cell.angle_beta   90.00
_cell.angle_gamma   90.00
#
_symmetry.space_group_name_H-M   'P 1'
#
loop_
_entity.id
_entity.type
_entity.pdbx_description
1 polymer ?
#
loop_
_entity_poly.entity_id
_entity_poly.type
_entity_poly.pdbx_seq_one_letter_code
_entity_poly.pdbx_strand_id
1 'polypeptide(L)'
;MKKVKTIGIVSLSSGILGEDFVQHEVKIGLERLEKLGIQVKFMEHACKGLKYISEHPKDRASDLLNAFQDDSIDMILCAIGGDDTYRLLPYLFEHDELKNAVKEKIFLGFSDTTFNHFMLHKVGLNTFYGQAFLPDVCELDEGMLPYTEKYFLELLETGTIHEITPSDVWYEERSDYSAEAVGTKRIMHANQGFELLQG
;
A
#
# COMPACT_ATOMS: atom_id res chain seq x y z
N MET A 1 -22.07 3.32 6.53
CA MET A 1 -21.43 3.98 5.37
C MET A 1 -19.94 3.72 5.49
N LYS A 2 -19.25 3.30 4.43
CA LYS A 2 -17.79 3.13 4.46
C LYS A 2 -17.12 4.49 4.70
N LYS A 3 -16.07 4.51 5.54
CA LYS A 3 -15.30 5.73 5.85
C LYS A 3 -14.43 6.14 4.67
N VAL A 4 -13.84 5.17 3.97
CA VAL A 4 -13.07 5.39 2.74
C VAL A 4 -13.96 5.17 1.53
N LYS A 5 -13.92 6.11 0.58
CA LYS A 5 -14.57 6.02 -0.75
C LYS A 5 -13.58 6.15 -1.88
N THR A 6 -12.51 6.95 -1.71
CA THR A 6 -11.47 7.14 -2.71
C THR A 6 -10.10 6.78 -2.14
N ILE A 7 -9.36 5.94 -2.86
CA ILE A 7 -7.97 5.59 -2.56
C ILE A 7 -7.04 6.24 -3.60
N GLY A 8 -6.07 7.01 -3.11
CA GLY A 8 -4.92 7.49 -3.89
C GLY A 8 -3.78 6.47 -3.84
N ILE A 9 -3.35 5.96 -4.99
CA ILE A 9 -2.22 5.02 -5.07
C ILE A 9 -0.93 5.75 -5.45
N VAL A 10 0.13 5.53 -4.66
CA VAL A 10 1.45 6.18 -4.80
C VAL A 10 2.59 5.16 -4.94
N SER A 11 3.57 5.45 -5.79
CA SER A 11 4.80 4.65 -5.94
C SER A 11 5.98 5.38 -5.29
N LEU A 12 6.15 5.22 -3.98
CA LEU A 12 7.18 5.92 -3.19
C LEU A 12 8.53 5.19 -3.13
N SER A 13 8.55 3.93 -3.56
CA SER A 13 9.71 3.05 -3.59
C SER A 13 9.89 2.53 -5.03
N SER A 14 9.63 1.25 -5.31
CA SER A 14 9.72 0.71 -6.67
C SER A 14 8.65 1.26 -7.61
N GLY A 15 9.05 1.55 -8.86
CA GLY A 15 8.15 1.98 -9.93
C GLY A 15 7.46 0.86 -10.70
N ILE A 16 7.49 -0.38 -10.19
CA ILE A 16 7.03 -1.58 -10.91
C ILE A 16 5.58 -1.50 -11.38
N LEU A 17 4.73 -0.72 -10.69
CA LEU A 17 3.32 -0.55 -11.02
C LEU A 17 3.07 -0.08 -12.47
N GLY A 18 4.02 0.66 -13.04
CA GLY A 18 3.95 1.15 -14.42
C GLY A 18 4.47 0.18 -15.49
N GLU A 19 4.92 -1.02 -15.12
CA GLU A 19 5.47 -1.99 -16.06
C GLU A 19 4.37 -2.87 -16.66
N ASP A 20 4.51 -3.21 -17.95
CA ASP A 20 3.51 -4.00 -18.68
C ASP A 20 3.29 -5.40 -18.06
N PHE A 21 4.35 -6.00 -17.52
CA PHE A 21 4.33 -7.37 -17.04
C PHE A 21 3.58 -7.57 -15.71
N VAL A 22 3.17 -6.50 -15.02
CA VAL A 22 2.32 -6.57 -13.81
C VAL A 22 0.88 -6.10 -14.05
N GLN A 23 0.52 -5.71 -15.28
CA GLN A 23 -0.79 -5.10 -15.54
C GLN A 23 -1.96 -6.05 -15.33
N HIS A 24 -1.76 -7.37 -15.41
CA HIS A 24 -2.78 -8.35 -15.04
C HIS A 24 -3.10 -8.31 -13.54
N GLU A 25 -2.09 -8.16 -12.69
CA GLU A 25 -2.25 -7.98 -11.24
C GLU A 25 -2.98 -6.68 -10.93
N VAL A 26 -2.53 -5.56 -11.54
CA VAL A 26 -3.14 -4.24 -11.37
C VAL A 26 -4.63 -4.27 -11.70
N LYS A 27 -5.00 -4.91 -12.81
CA LYS A 27 -6.40 -5.06 -13.21
C LYS A 27 -7.22 -5.80 -12.15
N ILE A 28 -6.70 -6.89 -11.59
CA ILE A 28 -7.36 -7.64 -10.50
C ILE A 28 -7.59 -6.74 -9.28
N GLY A 29 -6.57 -5.99 -8.85
CA GLY A 29 -6.69 -5.08 -7.72
C GLY A 29 -7.73 -3.98 -7.94
N LEU A 30 -7.77 -3.39 -9.15
CA LEU A 30 -8.77 -2.38 -9.51
C LEU A 30 -10.19 -2.94 -9.50
N GLU A 31 -10.42 -4.12 -10.09
CA GLU A 31 -11.74 -4.77 -10.09
C GLU A 31 -12.21 -5.11 -8.66
N ARG A 32 -11.30 -5.48 -7.75
CA ARG A 32 -11.63 -5.72 -6.35
C ARG A 32 -12.06 -4.44 -5.63
N LEU A 33 -11.28 -3.37 -5.77
CA LEU A 33 -11.62 -2.08 -5.17
C LEU A 33 -12.94 -1.53 -5.75
N GLU A 34 -13.18 -1.68 -7.05
CA GLU A 34 -14.45 -1.31 -7.68
C GLU A 34 -15.64 -2.10 -7.10
N LYS A 35 -15.52 -3.42 -6.92
CA LYS A 35 -16.55 -4.26 -6.27
C LYS A 35 -16.82 -3.85 -4.83
N LEU A 36 -15.83 -3.29 -4.14
CA LEU A 36 -15.99 -2.71 -2.81
C LEU A 36 -16.61 -1.29 -2.85
N GLY A 37 -16.91 -0.74 -4.03
CA GLY A 37 -17.43 0.61 -4.21
C GLY A 37 -16.38 1.69 -3.95
N ILE A 38 -15.09 1.35 -4.06
CA ILE A 38 -13.97 2.26 -3.89
C ILE A 38 -13.54 2.81 -5.24
N GLN A 39 -13.42 4.13 -5.33
CA GLN A 39 -12.80 4.80 -6.46
C GLN A 39 -11.29 4.82 -6.29
N VAL A 40 -10.55 4.52 -7.36
CA VAL A 40 -9.08 4.53 -7.35
C VAL A 40 -8.57 5.69 -8.17
N LYS A 41 -7.61 6.42 -7.61
CA LYS A 41 -6.85 7.46 -8.30
C LYS A 41 -5.36 7.13 -8.21
N PHE A 42 -4.75 6.77 -9.33
CA PHE A 42 -3.29 6.77 -9.40
C PHE A 42 -2.79 8.21 -9.35
N MET A 43 -1.81 8.48 -8.49
CA MET A 43 -1.13 9.78 -8.50
C MET A 43 -0.33 9.96 -9.79
N GLU A 44 0.01 11.20 -10.12
CA GLU A 44 0.46 11.60 -11.47
C GLU A 44 1.67 10.79 -11.97
N HIS A 45 2.56 10.40 -11.06
CA HIS A 45 3.81 9.74 -11.40
C HIS A 45 3.81 8.24 -11.06
N ALA A 46 2.82 7.76 -10.30
CA ALA A 46 2.78 6.40 -9.75
C ALA A 46 2.97 5.28 -10.80
N CYS A 47 2.50 5.47 -12.03
CA CYS A 47 2.56 4.47 -13.11
C CYS A 47 3.61 4.77 -14.19
N LYS A 48 4.64 5.59 -13.90
CA LYS A 48 5.67 5.95 -14.90
C LYS A 48 6.78 4.90 -15.09
N GLY A 49 6.71 3.76 -14.40
CA GLY A 49 7.64 2.64 -14.57
C GLY A 49 8.91 2.75 -13.71
N LEU A 50 9.66 1.64 -13.65
CA LEU A 50 10.82 1.44 -12.79
C LEU A 50 11.89 2.51 -12.99
N LYS A 51 12.27 2.74 -14.26
CA LYS A 51 13.35 3.66 -14.61
C LYS A 51 13.01 5.09 -14.19
N TYR A 52 11.83 5.58 -14.56
CA TYR A 52 11.43 6.94 -14.27
C TYR A 52 11.39 7.17 -12.75
N ILE A 53 10.70 6.29 -12.02
CA ILE A 53 10.49 6.43 -10.58
C ILE A 53 11.82 6.41 -9.80
N SER A 54 12.76 5.54 -10.19
CA SER A 54 14.10 5.50 -9.60
C SER A 54 14.91 6.78 -9.88
N GLU A 55 14.79 7.37 -11.07
CA GLU A 55 15.53 8.58 -11.44
C GLU A 55 14.91 9.88 -10.86
N HIS A 56 13.63 9.86 -10.44
CA HIS A 56 12.88 11.06 -10.06
C HIS A 56 12.29 10.99 -8.63
N PRO A 57 13.12 10.97 -7.57
CA PRO A 57 12.64 11.00 -6.19
C PRO A 57 11.81 12.25 -5.83
N LYS A 58 12.08 13.39 -6.50
CA LYS A 58 11.27 14.61 -6.35
C LYS A 58 9.82 14.40 -6.76
N ASP A 59 9.59 13.65 -7.83
CA ASP A 59 8.27 13.38 -8.37
C ASP A 59 7.50 12.43 -7.44
N ARG A 60 8.18 11.41 -6.88
CA ARG A 60 7.60 10.58 -5.82
C ARG A 60 7.16 11.40 -4.60
N ALA A 61 7.98 12.36 -4.18
CA ALA A 61 7.62 13.28 -3.10
C ALA A 61 6.41 14.15 -3.48
N SER A 62 6.37 14.69 -4.70
CA SER A 62 5.23 15.45 -5.23
C SER A 62 3.93 14.64 -5.18
N ASP A 63 3.95 13.38 -5.61
CA ASP A 63 2.80 12.49 -5.54
C ASP A 63 2.29 12.31 -4.10
N LEU A 64 3.19 12.14 -3.13
CA LEU A 64 2.81 12.04 -1.71
C LEU A 64 2.15 13.33 -1.22
N LEU A 65 2.76 14.48 -1.48
CA LEU A 65 2.26 15.80 -1.06
C LEU A 65 0.88 16.08 -1.68
N ASN A 66 0.75 15.84 -2.99
CA ASN A 66 -0.50 16.02 -3.72
C ASN A 66 -1.60 15.09 -3.20
N ALA A 67 -1.26 13.84 -2.85
CA ALA A 67 -2.23 12.90 -2.31
C ALA A 67 -2.77 13.36 -0.94
N PHE A 68 -1.94 13.97 -0.09
CA PHE A 68 -2.41 14.60 1.15
C PHE A 68 -3.26 15.83 0.89
N GLN A 69 -2.88 16.68 -0.07
CA GLN A 69 -3.56 17.94 -0.33
C GLN A 69 -4.91 17.77 -1.03
N ASP A 70 -5.09 16.72 -1.83
CA ASP A 70 -6.32 16.45 -2.58
C ASP A 70 -7.47 15.98 -1.67
N ASP A 71 -8.42 16.86 -1.36
CA ASP A 71 -9.55 16.55 -0.47
C ASP A 71 -10.52 15.49 -1.02
N SER A 72 -10.38 15.05 -2.27
CA SER A 72 -11.16 13.92 -2.81
C SER A 72 -10.61 12.55 -2.44
N ILE A 73 -9.39 12.46 -1.89
CA ILE A 73 -8.72 11.21 -1.48
C ILE A 73 -8.89 11.01 0.03
N ASP A 74 -9.52 9.90 0.42
CA ASP A 74 -9.74 9.55 1.84
C ASP A 74 -8.57 8.73 2.42
N MET A 75 -7.88 7.96 1.56
CA MET A 75 -6.81 7.05 1.94
C MET A 75 -5.70 7.03 0.90
N ILE A 76 -4.45 7.00 1.36
CA ILE A 76 -3.24 6.85 0.55
C ILE A 76 -2.75 5.41 0.72
N LEU A 77 -2.61 4.69 -0.39
CA LEU A 77 -2.13 3.31 -0.43
C LEU A 77 -0.83 3.24 -1.23
N CYS A 78 0.23 2.72 -0.62
CA CYS A 78 1.48 2.48 -1.31
C CYS A 78 1.32 1.34 -2.33
N ALA A 79 1.88 1.53 -3.53
CA ALA A 79 1.84 0.55 -4.60
C ALA A 79 2.58 -0.74 -4.21
N ILE A 80 3.83 -0.59 -3.77
CA ILE A 80 4.74 -1.64 -3.33
C ILE A 80 5.93 -1.01 -2.57
N GLY A 81 6.72 -1.83 -1.87
CA GLY A 81 8.02 -1.43 -1.30
C GLY A 81 9.15 -1.29 -2.33
N GLY A 82 10.39 -1.36 -1.86
CA GLY A 82 11.63 -1.17 -2.63
C GLY A 82 12.80 -1.02 -1.67
N ASP A 83 13.70 -0.07 -1.88
CA ASP A 83 14.88 0.11 -1.02
C ASP A 83 15.45 1.55 -0.97
N ASP A 84 14.78 2.54 -1.56
CA ASP A 84 15.36 3.86 -1.81
C ASP A 84 14.43 5.05 -1.50
N THR A 85 13.32 4.85 -0.79
CA THR A 85 12.39 5.95 -0.48
C THR A 85 13.00 7.01 0.44
N TYR A 86 14.10 6.70 1.14
CA TYR A 86 14.87 7.70 1.92
C TYR A 86 15.34 8.88 1.05
N ARG A 87 15.45 8.72 -0.28
CA ARG A 87 15.83 9.79 -1.22
C ARG A 87 14.78 10.90 -1.33
N LEU A 88 13.57 10.70 -0.81
CA LEU A 88 12.53 11.73 -0.75
C LEU A 88 12.82 12.79 0.32
N LEU A 89 13.70 12.51 1.30
CA LEU A 89 13.92 13.38 2.47
C LEU A 89 14.15 14.86 2.14
N PRO A 90 15.02 15.26 1.18
CA PRO A 90 15.23 16.66 0.87
C PRO A 90 13.94 17.34 0.37
N TYR A 91 13.16 16.66 -0.46
CA TYR A 91 11.94 17.21 -1.06
C TYR A 91 10.74 17.28 -0.11
N LEU A 92 10.84 16.62 1.05
CA LEU A 92 9.78 16.58 2.06
C LEU A 92 10.08 17.44 3.29
N PHE A 93 11.35 17.74 3.56
CA PHE A 93 11.79 18.35 4.82
C PHE A 93 12.75 19.54 4.67
N GLU A 94 13.29 19.84 3.49
CA GLU A 94 14.20 20.98 3.33
C GLU A 94 13.49 22.32 3.65
N HIS A 95 12.20 22.42 3.31
CA HIS A 95 11.37 23.61 3.58
C HIS A 95 10.01 23.27 4.22
N ASP A 96 9.97 22.22 5.06
CA ASP A 96 8.75 21.77 5.75
C ASP A 96 7.61 21.37 4.80
N GLU A 97 7.90 20.90 3.58
CA GLU A 97 6.90 20.57 2.56
C GLU A 97 5.86 19.57 3.07
N LEU A 98 6.31 18.46 3.68
CA LEU A 98 5.41 17.44 4.21
C LEU A 98 4.60 17.96 5.39
N LYS A 99 5.21 18.73 6.29
CA LYS A 99 4.53 19.33 7.44
C LYS A 99 3.41 20.28 7.00
N ASN A 100 3.62 21.00 5.90
CA ASN A 100 2.63 21.94 5.35
C ASN A 100 1.52 21.24 4.53
N ALA A 101 1.79 20.06 3.97
CA ALA A 101 0.85 19.31 3.16
C ALA A 101 0.01 18.31 3.95
N VAL A 102 0.54 17.74 5.03
CA VAL A 102 -0.06 16.62 5.74
C VAL A 102 -1.46 16.95 6.27
N LYS A 103 -2.40 16.03 6.04
CA LYS A 103 -3.78 16.05 6.57
C LYS A 103 -4.03 14.72 7.28
N GLU A 104 -5.01 14.70 8.18
CA GLU A 104 -5.45 13.46 8.83
C GLU A 104 -6.13 12.54 7.81
N LYS A 105 -5.31 11.70 7.17
CA LYS A 105 -5.72 10.68 6.18
C LYS A 105 -5.08 9.36 6.52
N ILE A 106 -5.76 8.28 6.14
CA ILE A 106 -5.18 6.94 6.25
C ILE A 106 -4.00 6.85 5.29
N PHE A 107 -2.85 6.41 5.79
CA PHE A 107 -1.69 6.06 4.98
C PHE A 107 -1.31 4.60 5.30
N LEU A 108 -1.29 3.75 4.27
CA LEU A 108 -1.05 2.30 4.38
C LEU A 108 0.09 1.84 3.45
N GLY A 109 1.04 1.11 4.03
CA GLY A 109 2.17 0.48 3.32
C GLY A 109 2.99 -0.42 4.24
N PHE A 110 4.05 -1.04 3.71
CA PHE A 110 5.04 -1.80 4.50
C PHE A 110 6.39 -1.93 3.76
N SER A 111 7.36 -2.65 4.33
CA SER A 111 8.70 -2.83 3.77
C SER A 111 9.47 -1.50 3.73
N ASP A 112 10.05 -1.07 2.61
CA ASP A 112 10.73 0.24 2.48
C ASP A 112 9.84 1.43 2.85
N THR A 113 8.52 1.29 2.73
CA THR A 113 7.56 2.29 3.22
C THR A 113 7.72 2.58 4.72
N THR A 114 8.42 1.73 5.48
CA THR A 114 8.88 2.02 6.85
C THR A 114 9.50 3.42 6.98
N PHE A 115 10.30 3.85 6.02
CA PHE A 115 10.86 5.21 6.04
C PHE A 115 9.78 6.28 5.91
N ASN A 116 8.78 6.09 5.05
CA ASN A 116 7.65 7.01 4.96
C ASN A 116 6.83 7.04 6.25
N HIS A 117 6.66 5.89 6.93
CA HIS A 117 6.03 5.85 8.25
C HIS A 117 6.79 6.69 9.28
N PHE A 118 8.12 6.63 9.29
CA PHE A 118 8.94 7.50 10.16
C PHE A 118 8.83 8.98 9.78
N MET A 119 8.82 9.30 8.49
CA MET A 119 8.64 10.68 8.00
C MET A 119 7.29 11.25 8.44
N LEU A 120 6.21 10.47 8.32
CA LEU A 120 4.85 10.86 8.70
C LEU A 120 4.69 10.95 10.22
N HIS A 121 5.26 10.00 10.96
CA HIS A 121 5.31 10.07 12.42
C HIS A 121 6.03 11.34 12.90
N LYS A 122 7.14 11.73 12.24
CA LYS A 122 7.89 12.95 12.57
C LYS A 122 7.06 14.23 12.44
N VAL A 123 6.05 14.25 11.56
CA VAL A 123 5.12 15.38 11.42
C VAL A 123 3.79 15.17 12.18
N GLY A 124 3.72 14.14 13.03
CA GLY A 124 2.61 13.90 13.94
C GLY A 124 1.45 13.07 13.38
N LEU A 125 1.60 12.43 12.21
CA LEU A 125 0.57 11.58 11.64
C LEU A 125 0.73 10.13 12.10
N ASN A 126 -0.35 9.55 12.64
CA ASN A 126 -0.44 8.11 12.87
C ASN A 126 -0.76 7.40 11.54
N THR A 127 -0.09 6.28 11.29
CA THR A 127 -0.18 5.56 10.01
C THR A 127 -0.40 4.07 10.26
N PHE A 128 -0.73 3.32 9.20
CA PHE A 128 -1.05 1.89 9.27
C PHE A 128 0.01 1.08 8.53
N TYR A 129 0.61 0.11 9.21
CA TYR A 129 1.66 -0.74 8.65
C TYR A 129 1.12 -2.13 8.33
N GLY A 130 1.42 -2.66 7.14
CA GLY A 130 1.34 -4.11 6.91
C GLY A 130 0.75 -4.59 5.59
N GLN A 131 0.20 -3.71 4.74
CA GLN A 131 -0.33 -4.09 3.42
C GLN A 131 0.02 -3.04 2.37
N ALA A 132 0.06 -3.44 1.09
CA ALA A 132 0.23 -2.56 -0.06
C ALA A 132 -0.62 -3.03 -1.26
N PHE A 133 -0.76 -2.19 -2.29
CA PHE A 133 -1.64 -2.49 -3.42
C PHE A 133 -1.26 -3.78 -4.14
N LEU A 134 -0.03 -3.89 -4.64
CA LEU A 134 0.39 -5.03 -5.46
C LEU A 134 0.49 -6.35 -4.66
N PRO A 135 1.15 -6.42 -3.49
CA PRO A 135 1.32 -7.70 -2.79
C PRO A 135 0.02 -8.23 -2.14
N ASP A 136 -0.93 -7.36 -1.78
CA ASP A 136 -2.10 -7.75 -1.00
C ASP A 136 -3.41 -7.60 -1.76
N VAL A 137 -3.68 -6.40 -2.30
CA VAL A 137 -4.95 -6.11 -3.00
C VAL A 137 -4.99 -6.84 -4.34
N CYS A 138 -3.86 -6.98 -5.02
CA CYS A 138 -3.73 -7.67 -6.31
C CYS A 138 -3.43 -9.17 -6.19
N GLU A 139 -3.62 -9.80 -5.02
CA GLU A 139 -3.43 -11.25 -4.84
C GLU A 139 -4.03 -12.06 -6.02
N LEU A 140 -3.25 -12.98 -6.59
CA LEU A 140 -3.60 -13.67 -7.83
C LEU A 140 -4.67 -14.76 -7.69
N ASP A 141 -5.01 -15.20 -6.48
CA ASP A 141 -6.12 -16.13 -6.23
C ASP A 141 -7.49 -15.47 -6.58
N GLU A 142 -8.59 -16.23 -6.48
CA GLU A 142 -9.95 -15.74 -6.78
C GLU A 142 -10.34 -14.51 -5.93
N GLY A 143 -9.80 -14.41 -4.71
CA GLY A 143 -10.01 -13.31 -3.78
C GLY A 143 -8.72 -12.91 -3.06
N MET A 144 -8.79 -11.83 -2.28
CA MET A 144 -7.75 -11.53 -1.31
C MET A 144 -7.66 -12.66 -0.28
N LEU A 145 -6.49 -12.85 0.34
CA LEU A 145 -6.35 -13.83 1.42
C LEU A 145 -7.31 -13.43 2.56
N PRO A 146 -8.13 -14.35 3.11
CA PRO A 146 -9.22 -13.96 4.03
C PRO A 146 -8.76 -13.15 5.25
N TYR A 147 -7.60 -13.49 5.81
CA TYR A 147 -7.02 -12.75 6.94
C TYR A 147 -6.62 -11.34 6.52
N THR A 148 -5.96 -11.17 5.37
CA THR A 148 -5.58 -9.87 4.80
C THR A 148 -6.82 -9.02 4.49
N GLU A 149 -7.84 -9.62 3.86
CA GLU A 149 -9.11 -8.97 3.52
C GLU A 149 -9.82 -8.43 4.76
N LYS A 150 -9.88 -9.22 5.85
CA LYS A 150 -10.49 -8.81 7.13
C LYS A 150 -9.98 -7.45 7.60
N TYR A 151 -8.66 -7.28 7.71
CA TYR A 151 -8.08 -6.03 8.21
C TYR A 151 -8.16 -4.89 7.20
N PHE A 152 -8.07 -5.20 5.90
CA PHE A 152 -8.25 -4.19 4.87
C PHE A 152 -9.67 -3.60 4.92
N LEU A 153 -10.69 -4.46 5.01
CA LEU A 153 -12.09 -4.04 5.12
C LEU A 153 -12.36 -3.29 6.42
N GLU A 154 -11.85 -3.77 7.56
CA GLU A 154 -11.97 -3.07 8.84
C GLU A 154 -11.41 -1.64 8.76
N LEU A 155 -10.24 -1.48 8.14
CA LEU A 155 -9.63 -0.17 7.94
C LEU A 155 -10.45 0.72 7.00
N LEU A 156 -10.98 0.20 5.89
CA LEU A 156 -11.82 0.97 4.97
C LEU A 156 -13.14 1.42 5.62
N GLU A 157 -13.71 0.59 6.49
CA GLU A 157 -15.00 0.84 7.12
C GLU A 157 -14.89 1.77 8.33
N THR A 158 -13.87 1.57 9.17
CA THR A 158 -13.75 2.25 10.47
C THR A 158 -12.64 3.30 10.50
N GLY A 159 -11.63 3.15 9.63
CA GLY A 159 -10.39 3.92 9.66
C GLY A 159 -9.53 3.64 10.89
N THR A 160 -9.72 2.47 11.50
CA THR A 160 -9.00 1.97 12.68
C THR A 160 -8.82 0.47 12.56
N ILE A 161 -7.89 -0.09 13.34
CA ILE A 161 -7.80 -1.53 13.59
C ILE A 161 -8.01 -1.73 15.07
N HIS A 162 -9.01 -2.53 15.45
CA HIS A 162 -9.41 -2.71 16.84
C HIS A 162 -8.45 -3.61 17.61
N GLU A 163 -8.16 -4.78 17.05
CA GLU A 163 -7.30 -5.79 17.66
C GLU A 163 -6.63 -6.62 16.57
N ILE A 164 -5.52 -7.28 16.91
CA ILE A 164 -4.85 -8.23 16.03
C ILE A 164 -4.80 -9.58 16.73
N THR A 165 -5.35 -10.59 16.09
CA THR A 165 -5.27 -12.00 16.49
C THR A 165 -4.44 -12.76 15.48
N PRO A 166 -3.71 -13.84 15.84
CA PRO A 166 -3.01 -14.62 14.85
C PRO A 166 -3.97 -15.20 13.80
N SER A 167 -3.50 -15.34 12.56
CA SER A 167 -4.20 -16.11 11.54
C SER A 167 -4.18 -17.61 11.88
N ASP A 168 -5.14 -18.38 11.38
CA ASP A 168 -5.11 -19.85 11.50
C ASP A 168 -4.06 -20.50 10.59
N VAL A 169 -3.69 -19.80 9.51
CA VAL A 169 -2.76 -20.27 8.48
C VAL A 169 -1.81 -19.18 8.02
N TRP A 170 -0.66 -19.57 7.48
CA TRP A 170 0.24 -18.71 6.73
C TRP A 170 0.53 -19.34 5.35
N TYR A 171 1.01 -18.53 4.42
CA TYR A 171 1.19 -18.94 3.03
C TYR A 171 2.64 -18.77 2.58
N GLU A 172 3.11 -19.68 1.74
CA GLU A 172 4.38 -19.47 1.04
C GLU A 172 4.28 -18.34 0.02
N GLU A 173 5.43 -17.75 -0.28
CA GLU A 173 5.54 -16.79 -1.37
C GLU A 173 5.41 -17.49 -2.72
N ARG A 174 4.74 -16.86 -3.68
CA ARG A 174 4.65 -17.42 -5.04
C ARG A 174 6.03 -17.40 -5.68
N SER A 175 6.36 -18.50 -6.36
CA SER A 175 7.50 -18.54 -7.28
C SER A 175 7.16 -17.98 -8.66
N ASP A 176 5.88 -17.76 -8.95
CA ASP A 176 5.35 -17.32 -10.24
C ASP A 176 4.24 -16.28 -10.03
N TYR A 177 4.45 -15.10 -10.61
CA TYR A 177 3.54 -13.96 -10.62
C TYR A 177 3.03 -13.63 -12.02
N SER A 178 3.33 -14.47 -13.02
CA SER A 178 2.87 -14.29 -14.39
C SER A 178 1.35 -14.43 -14.53
N ALA A 179 0.83 -14.15 -15.72
CA ALA A 179 -0.60 -14.25 -16.00
C ALA A 179 -1.12 -15.69 -15.86
N GLU A 180 -0.25 -16.68 -16.00
CA GLU A 180 -0.52 -18.10 -15.84
C GLU A 180 -0.85 -18.47 -14.39
N ALA A 181 -0.39 -17.69 -13.41
CA ALA A 181 -0.66 -17.92 -12.00
C ALA A 181 -2.01 -17.35 -11.53
N VAL A 182 -2.74 -16.61 -12.37
CA VAL A 182 -4.06 -16.05 -12.05
C VAL A 182 -5.05 -17.19 -11.76
N GLY A 183 -5.75 -17.10 -10.63
CA GLY A 183 -6.71 -18.11 -10.14
C GLY A 183 -6.06 -19.32 -9.46
N THR A 184 -4.74 -19.37 -9.35
CA THR A 184 -4.05 -20.44 -8.60
C THR A 184 -3.97 -20.10 -7.12
N LYS A 185 -4.03 -21.11 -6.25
CA LYS A 185 -3.93 -20.91 -4.79
C LYS A 185 -2.49 -20.90 -4.32
N ARG A 186 -2.20 -20.11 -3.28
CA ARG A 186 -0.93 -20.20 -2.56
C ARG A 186 -0.82 -21.51 -1.79
N ILE A 187 0.41 -21.97 -1.56
CA ILE A 187 0.69 -23.10 -0.67
C ILE A 187 0.47 -22.63 0.77
N MET A 188 -0.33 -23.38 1.53
CA MET A 188 -0.84 -22.99 2.84
C MET A 188 -0.32 -23.92 3.94
N HIS A 189 0.01 -23.35 5.10
CA HIS A 189 0.50 -24.05 6.29
C HIS A 189 -0.27 -23.62 7.52
N ALA A 190 -0.41 -24.52 8.50
CA ALA A 190 -1.01 -24.16 9.79
C ALA A 190 -0.11 -23.18 10.56
N ASN A 191 -0.71 -22.14 11.13
CA ASN A 191 -0.01 -21.17 11.97
C ASN A 191 -0.13 -21.54 13.46
N GLN A 192 0.96 -21.40 14.22
CA GLN A 192 0.98 -21.74 15.65
C GLN A 192 0.58 -20.58 16.57
N GLY A 193 0.31 -19.40 16.00
CA GLY A 193 -0.07 -18.22 16.74
C GLY A 193 1.11 -17.48 17.37
N PHE A 194 0.82 -16.62 18.34
CA PHE A 194 1.84 -15.81 18.99
C PHE A 194 2.72 -16.65 19.91
N GLU A 195 4.03 -16.43 19.82
CA GLU A 195 5.03 -17.07 20.68
C GLU A 195 5.57 -16.05 21.68
N LEU A 196 5.40 -16.34 22.98
CA LEU A 196 6.00 -15.53 24.04
C LEU A 196 7.44 -15.99 24.27
N LEU A 197 8.40 -15.26 23.72
CA LEU A 197 9.82 -15.60 23.83
C LEU A 197 10.39 -15.38 25.24
N GLN A 198 9.87 -14.40 25.97
CA GLN A 198 10.27 -14.05 27.34
C GLN A 198 9.17 -13.24 28.03
N GLY A 199 9.14 -13.23 29.37
CA GLY A 199 8.21 -12.47 30.20
C GLY A 199 8.68 -12.38 31.64
#